data_AF-A0AB36P4K9-F1
#
_entry.id   AF-A0AB36P4K9-F1
#
_cell.length_a   1.000
_cell.length_b   1.000
_cell.length_c   1.000
_cell.angle_alpha   90.00
_cell.angle_beta   90.00
_cell.angle_gamma   90.00
#
_symmetry.space_group_name_H-M   'P 1'
#
loop_
_entity.id
_entity.type
_entity.pdbx_description
1 polymer ?
#
loop_
_entity_poly.entity_id
_entity_poly.type
_entity_poly.pdbx_seq_one_letter_code
_entity_poly.pdbx_strand_id
1 'polypeptide(L)'
;MKIDPKEIEIERDDIFTYRRIRRAIGYLGISMPILLVGLSFISFFKTQLQPSISHYYFTNLREVFTGTLCAVGLFLICYKGTSNASIWKNDNLLTNIAGIMAIGVALIPMNPDDFAIKIYTIIPYPKKWLGWFHYGFAALLFLIMALLSINVFTIGQKNETRDPKSILNENNIYRFCGYSILVFIIMVPVSESLKFFTYSTLVLEALALFAFGIAWLIKGRALGDKGMIGKKLYQENNPVNTEKVFEE
;
A
#
# COMPACT_ATOMS: atom_id res chain seq x y z
N MET A 1 22.11 16.90 -29.76
CA MET A 1 21.68 15.49 -29.68
C MET A 1 20.21 15.45 -30.10
N LYS A 2 19.87 14.84 -31.23
CA LYS A 2 18.47 14.68 -31.66
C LYS A 2 17.94 13.43 -30.96
N ILE A 3 16.91 13.58 -30.14
CA ILE A 3 16.26 12.46 -29.43
C ILE A 3 15.41 11.70 -30.46
N ASP A 4 15.49 10.37 -30.46
CA ASP A 4 14.73 9.51 -31.37
C ASP A 4 13.24 9.49 -30.96
N PRO A 5 12.29 9.75 -31.87
CA PRO A 5 10.85 9.60 -31.60
C PRO A 5 10.46 8.28 -30.93
N LYS A 6 11.15 7.18 -31.26
CA LYS A 6 10.92 5.85 -30.68
C LYS A 6 11.33 5.78 -29.20
N GLU A 7 12.41 6.47 -28.83
CA GLU A 7 12.89 6.56 -27.45
C GLU A 7 11.90 7.34 -26.57
N ILE A 8 11.31 8.41 -27.12
CA ILE A 8 10.27 9.22 -26.47
C ILE A 8 8.95 8.43 -26.27
N GLU A 9 8.63 7.51 -27.16
CA GLU A 9 7.46 6.62 -27.03
C GLU A 9 7.66 5.60 -25.89
N ILE A 10 8.81 4.93 -25.85
CA ILE A 10 9.16 3.96 -24.79
C ILE A 10 9.15 4.63 -23.39
N GLU A 11 9.74 5.82 -23.25
CA GLU A 11 9.76 6.54 -21.97
C GLU A 11 8.35 6.92 -21.48
N ARG A 12 7.44 7.25 -22.41
CA ARG A 12 6.04 7.53 -22.07
C ARG A 12 5.32 6.28 -21.59
N ASP A 13 5.45 5.17 -22.29
CA ASP A 13 4.83 3.88 -21.92
C ASP A 13 5.27 3.38 -20.54
N ASP A 14 6.53 3.62 -20.19
CA ASP A 14 7.08 3.37 -18.86
C ASP A 14 6.34 4.19 -17.77
N ILE A 15 6.15 5.50 -17.99
CA ILE A 15 5.42 6.36 -17.04
C ILE A 15 3.97 5.89 -16.84
N PHE A 16 3.28 5.52 -17.94
CA PHE A 16 1.93 4.96 -17.89
C PHE A 16 1.91 3.70 -17.02
N THR A 17 2.85 2.78 -17.25
CA THR A 17 2.96 1.53 -16.51
C THR A 17 3.23 1.76 -15.03
N TYR A 18 4.17 2.65 -14.66
CA TYR A 18 4.45 2.96 -13.25
C TYR A 18 3.26 3.58 -12.52
N ARG A 19 2.51 4.47 -13.16
CA ARG A 19 1.29 5.06 -12.57
C ARG A 19 0.23 3.99 -12.34
N ARG A 20 0.06 3.04 -13.26
CA ARG A 20 -0.87 1.91 -13.12
C ARG A 20 -0.49 0.99 -11.96
N ILE A 21 0.78 0.64 -11.84
CA ILE A 21 1.27 -0.18 -10.71
C ILE A 21 0.98 0.52 -9.38
N ARG A 22 1.27 1.83 -9.29
CA ARG A 22 0.97 2.62 -8.08
C ARG A 22 -0.53 2.65 -7.75
N ARG A 23 -1.38 2.79 -8.76
CA ARG A 23 -2.84 2.74 -8.56
C ARG A 23 -3.31 1.38 -8.08
N ALA A 24 -2.81 0.30 -8.69
CA ALA A 24 -3.14 -1.06 -8.27
C ALA A 24 -2.77 -1.30 -6.80
N ILE A 25 -1.57 -0.88 -6.38
CA ILE A 25 -1.14 -0.92 -4.97
C ILE A 25 -2.10 -0.13 -4.08
N GLY A 26 -2.47 1.09 -4.48
CA GLY A 26 -3.39 1.94 -3.72
C GLY A 26 -4.80 1.36 -3.59
N TYR A 27 -5.36 0.84 -4.69
CA TYR A 27 -6.67 0.20 -4.69
C TYR A 27 -6.68 -1.07 -3.84
N LEU A 28 -5.67 -1.93 -3.96
CA LEU A 28 -5.52 -3.12 -3.11
C LEU A 28 -5.44 -2.76 -1.63
N GLY A 29 -4.71 -1.70 -1.28
CA GLY A 29 -4.63 -1.19 0.09
C GLY A 29 -5.97 -0.76 0.67
N ILE A 30 -6.78 -0.02 -0.11
CA ILE A 30 -8.11 0.43 0.32
C ILE A 30 -9.13 -0.71 0.32
N SER A 31 -9.10 -1.55 -0.70
CA SER A 31 -10.09 -2.62 -0.86
C SER A 31 -9.91 -3.73 0.16
N MET A 32 -8.68 -4.03 0.60
CA MET A 32 -8.43 -5.13 1.53
C MET A 32 -9.25 -5.04 2.83
N PRO A 33 -9.19 -3.96 3.64
CA PRO A 33 -10.00 -3.86 4.85
C PRO A 33 -11.51 -3.85 4.56
N ILE A 34 -11.93 -3.21 3.46
CA ILE A 34 -13.34 -3.16 3.05
C ILE A 34 -13.86 -4.56 2.71
N LEU A 35 -13.12 -5.34 1.93
CA LEU A 35 -13.49 -6.68 1.53
C LEU A 35 -13.47 -7.64 2.72
N LEU A 36 -12.42 -7.62 3.55
CA LEU A 36 -12.36 -8.51 4.72
C LEU A 36 -13.53 -8.27 5.69
N VAL A 37 -13.81 -7.01 6.01
CA VAL A 37 -14.91 -6.64 6.91
C VAL A 37 -16.27 -6.87 6.23
N GLY A 38 -16.44 -6.45 4.98
CA GLY A 38 -17.71 -6.58 4.25
C GLY A 38 -18.12 -8.03 4.03
N LEU A 39 -17.17 -8.89 3.62
CA LEU A 39 -17.43 -10.31 3.39
C LEU A 39 -17.69 -11.08 4.70
N SER A 40 -17.18 -10.62 5.85
CA SER A 40 -17.53 -11.18 7.17
C SER A 40 -19.02 -11.06 7.51
N PHE A 41 -19.76 -10.12 6.91
CA PHE A 41 -21.20 -9.99 7.13
C PHE A 41 -22.04 -10.90 6.23
N ILE A 42 -21.42 -11.63 5.30
CA ILE A 42 -22.09 -12.53 4.38
C ILE A 42 -21.98 -13.97 4.89
N SER A 43 -23.12 -14.57 5.24
CA SER A 43 -23.20 -15.91 5.84
C SER A 43 -22.55 -17.02 4.98
N PHE A 44 -22.51 -16.85 3.66
CA PHE A 44 -21.85 -17.78 2.72
C PHE A 44 -20.39 -18.07 3.09
N PHE A 45 -19.62 -17.07 3.51
CA PHE A 45 -18.19 -17.23 3.82
C PHE A 45 -17.94 -17.83 5.21
N LYS A 46 -18.98 -18.02 6.04
CA LYS A 46 -18.89 -18.62 7.39
C LYS A 46 -17.74 -18.03 8.23
N THR A 47 -17.52 -16.73 8.12
CA THR A 47 -16.41 -16.02 8.76
C THR A 47 -16.96 -14.87 9.57
N GLN A 48 -16.70 -14.84 10.88
CA GLN A 48 -17.08 -13.72 11.73
C GLN A 48 -16.10 -12.55 11.55
N LEU A 49 -16.51 -11.35 11.96
CA LEU A 49 -15.63 -10.18 12.02
C LEU A 49 -14.45 -10.46 12.95
N GLN A 50 -13.24 -10.23 12.47
CA GLN A 50 -12.01 -10.53 13.20
C GLN A 50 -11.47 -9.32 13.97
N PRO A 51 -10.73 -9.52 15.09
CA PRO A 51 -10.20 -8.42 15.89
C PRO A 51 -9.03 -7.67 15.24
N SER A 52 -8.41 -8.22 14.18
CA SER A 52 -7.41 -7.54 13.35
C SER A 52 -7.45 -8.02 11.89
N ILE A 53 -6.83 -7.27 10.98
CA ILE A 53 -6.64 -7.64 9.57
C ILE A 53 -5.88 -8.97 9.47
N SER A 54 -4.80 -9.14 10.24
CA SER A 54 -4.03 -10.40 10.24
C SER A 54 -4.78 -11.60 10.82
N HIS A 55 -5.81 -11.42 11.64
CA HIS A 55 -6.63 -12.53 12.14
C HIS A 55 -7.43 -13.23 11.04
N TYR A 56 -7.69 -12.55 9.92
CA TYR A 56 -8.28 -13.18 8.74
C TYR A 56 -7.40 -14.30 8.15
N TYR A 57 -6.12 -14.39 8.52
CA TYR A 57 -5.23 -15.50 8.15
C TYR A 57 -5.82 -16.88 8.50
N PHE A 58 -6.57 -17.00 9.60
CA PHE A 58 -7.12 -18.27 10.07
C PHE A 58 -8.62 -18.46 9.70
N THR A 59 -9.11 -17.72 8.69
CA THR A 59 -10.52 -17.74 8.27
C THR A 59 -10.69 -18.16 6.81
N ASN A 60 -11.93 -18.30 6.33
CA ASN A 60 -12.22 -18.56 4.92
C ASN A 60 -11.97 -17.34 4.00
N LEU A 61 -11.58 -16.20 4.57
CA LEU A 61 -11.20 -14.99 3.82
C LEU A 61 -9.67 -14.81 3.77
N ARG A 62 -8.91 -15.83 4.16
CA ARG A 62 -7.45 -15.84 4.15
C ARG A 62 -6.90 -15.49 2.76
N GLU A 63 -7.49 -16.02 1.70
CA GLU A 63 -7.05 -15.83 0.32
C GLU A 63 -7.18 -14.36 -0.11
N VAL A 64 -8.19 -13.63 0.42
CA VAL A 64 -8.32 -12.19 0.21
C VAL A 64 -7.17 -11.46 0.92
N PHE A 65 -6.87 -11.84 2.16
CA PHE A 65 -5.77 -11.25 2.92
C PHE A 65 -4.39 -11.54 2.30
N THR A 66 -4.01 -12.81 2.18
CA THR A 66 -2.69 -13.23 1.70
C THR A 66 -2.51 -12.95 0.21
N GLY A 67 -3.56 -13.14 -0.60
CA GLY A 67 -3.53 -12.84 -2.03
C GLY A 67 -3.30 -11.36 -2.29
N THR A 68 -3.96 -10.48 -1.53
CA THR A 68 -3.73 -9.03 -1.62
C THR A 68 -2.30 -8.66 -1.27
N LEU A 69 -1.75 -9.20 -0.18
CA LEU A 69 -0.37 -8.95 0.24
C LEU A 69 0.66 -9.48 -0.75
N CYS A 70 0.43 -10.66 -1.35
CA CYS A 70 1.27 -11.19 -2.42
C CYS A 70 1.25 -10.27 -3.66
N ALA A 71 0.06 -9.81 -4.08
CA ALA A 71 -0.07 -8.89 -5.21
C ALA A 71 0.62 -7.54 -4.94
N VAL A 72 0.37 -6.93 -3.78
CA VAL A 72 1.06 -5.70 -3.33
C VAL A 72 2.57 -5.92 -3.30
N GLY A 73 3.02 -7.05 -2.76
CA GLY A 73 4.44 -7.37 -2.64
C GLY A 73 5.14 -7.48 -4.00
N LEU A 74 4.54 -8.19 -4.95
CA LEU A 74 5.04 -8.30 -6.31
C LEU A 74 5.04 -6.95 -7.02
N PHE A 75 3.97 -6.17 -6.91
CA PHE A 75 3.90 -4.83 -7.51
C PHE A 75 4.95 -3.87 -6.95
N LEU A 76 5.25 -3.95 -5.65
CA LEU A 76 6.31 -3.15 -5.02
C LEU A 76 7.71 -3.56 -5.51
N ILE A 77 7.96 -4.84 -5.74
CA ILE A 77 9.24 -5.35 -6.27
C ILE A 77 9.40 -4.99 -7.76
N CYS A 78 8.35 -5.15 -8.56
CA CYS A 78 8.36 -4.83 -9.99
C CYS A 78 8.39 -3.32 -10.26
N TYR A 79 8.03 -2.51 -9.26
CA TYR A 79 8.07 -1.06 -9.37
C TYR A 79 9.53 -0.57 -9.37
N LYS A 80 9.95 0.01 -10.50
CA LYS A 80 11.28 0.61 -10.68
C LYS A 80 11.28 2.04 -10.16
N GLY A 81 11.58 2.20 -8.87
CA GLY A 81 11.71 3.49 -8.22
C GLY A 81 12.98 4.25 -8.61
N THR A 82 13.07 5.53 -8.25
CA THR A 82 14.31 6.30 -8.39
C THR A 82 15.31 5.92 -7.29
N SER A 83 16.53 5.56 -7.69
CA SER A 83 17.64 5.29 -6.77
C SER A 83 18.21 6.59 -6.19
N ASN A 84 18.54 6.59 -4.90
CA ASN A 84 19.17 7.72 -4.21
C ASN A 84 20.26 7.22 -3.25
N ALA A 85 21.32 8.00 -3.05
CA ALA A 85 22.39 7.67 -2.10
C ALA A 85 21.88 7.64 -0.64
N SER A 86 20.89 8.47 -0.31
CA SER A 86 20.23 8.43 0.99
C SER A 86 19.19 7.32 1.00
N ILE A 87 19.32 6.36 1.93
CA ILE A 87 18.39 5.23 2.12
C ILE A 87 16.94 5.73 2.24
N TRP A 88 16.73 6.77 3.03
CA TRP A 88 15.41 7.37 3.29
C TRP A 88 14.76 8.04 2.08
N LYS A 89 15.53 8.24 0.99
CA LYS A 89 15.07 8.81 -0.28
C LYS A 89 15.18 7.81 -1.44
N ASN A 90 15.63 6.59 -1.18
CA ASN A 90 15.85 5.57 -2.18
C ASN A 90 14.56 4.78 -2.38
N ASP A 91 13.78 5.22 -3.36
CA ASP A 91 12.47 4.64 -3.67
C ASP A 91 12.60 3.14 -4.01
N ASN A 92 13.53 2.81 -4.91
CA ASN A 92 13.72 1.43 -5.39
C ASN A 92 14.13 0.47 -4.26
N LEU A 93 15.04 0.88 -3.37
CA LEU A 93 15.44 0.05 -2.24
C LEU A 93 14.28 -0.16 -1.27
N LEU A 94 13.58 0.92 -0.91
CA LEU A 94 12.47 0.87 0.04
C LEU A 94 11.30 0.04 -0.50
N THR A 95 10.91 0.19 -1.76
CA THR A 95 9.82 -0.61 -2.34
C THR A 95 10.19 -2.09 -2.46
N ASN A 96 11.44 -2.44 -2.81
CA ASN A 96 11.88 -3.84 -2.82
C ASN A 96 11.83 -4.48 -1.43
N ILE A 97 12.36 -3.80 -0.40
CA ILE A 97 12.30 -4.32 0.97
C ILE A 97 10.84 -4.47 1.41
N ALA A 98 10.02 -3.45 1.17
CA ALA A 98 8.59 -3.51 1.51
C ALA A 98 7.87 -4.66 0.79
N GLY A 99 8.18 -4.91 -0.49
CA GLY A 99 7.56 -6.00 -1.22
C GLY A 99 7.91 -7.37 -0.64
N ILE A 100 9.17 -7.57 -0.23
CA ILE A 100 9.60 -8.78 0.49
C ILE A 100 8.88 -8.89 1.83
N MET A 101 8.75 -7.78 2.57
CA MET A 101 8.02 -7.79 3.85
C MET A 101 6.55 -8.16 3.67
N ALA A 102 5.87 -7.62 2.65
CA ALA A 102 4.47 -7.95 2.34
C ALA A 102 4.29 -9.45 2.02
N ILE A 103 5.18 -10.04 1.21
CA ILE A 103 5.19 -11.48 0.95
C ILE A 103 5.46 -12.26 2.24
N GLY A 104 6.37 -11.78 3.08
CA GLY A 104 6.63 -12.34 4.41
C GLY A 104 5.37 -12.42 5.28
N VAL A 105 4.60 -11.32 5.37
CA VAL A 105 3.32 -11.28 6.09
C VAL A 105 2.31 -12.27 5.50
N ALA A 106 2.26 -12.40 4.17
CA ALA A 106 1.34 -13.31 3.50
C ALA A 106 1.65 -14.80 3.76
N LEU A 107 2.94 -15.15 3.84
CA LEU A 107 3.38 -16.55 3.94
C LEU A 107 3.53 -17.04 5.38
N ILE A 108 3.96 -16.17 6.32
CA ILE A 108 4.19 -16.57 7.71
C ILE A 108 2.90 -16.42 8.53
N PRO A 109 2.40 -17.47 9.19
CA PRO A 109 1.23 -17.38 10.06
C PRO A 109 1.45 -16.44 11.25
N MET A 110 0.43 -15.67 11.60
CA MET A 110 0.39 -14.89 12.84
C MET A 110 0.06 -15.80 14.05
N ASN A 111 0.05 -15.29 15.28
CA ASN A 111 -0.28 -16.10 16.47
C ASN A 111 -1.76 -16.50 16.48
N PRO A 112 -2.13 -17.79 16.37
CA PRO A 112 -3.54 -18.13 16.44
C PRO A 112 -4.09 -17.94 17.85
N ASP A 113 -5.38 -17.65 17.93
CA ASP A 113 -6.15 -17.71 19.18
C ASP A 113 -6.32 -19.16 19.66
N ASP A 114 -6.48 -20.09 18.71
CA ASP A 114 -6.60 -21.52 18.96
C ASP A 114 -5.59 -22.33 18.12
N PHE A 115 -4.64 -22.97 18.82
CA PHE A 115 -3.61 -23.82 18.22
C PHE A 115 -4.15 -25.13 17.62
N ALA A 116 -5.42 -25.48 17.88
CA ALA A 116 -6.07 -26.66 17.30
C ALA A 116 -6.63 -26.41 15.89
N ILE A 117 -6.65 -25.17 15.41
CA ILE A 117 -7.15 -24.83 14.06
C ILE A 117 -6.23 -25.46 13.01
N LYS A 118 -6.79 -26.38 12.22
CA LYS A 118 -6.11 -26.96 11.06
C LYS A 118 -6.08 -25.94 9.92
N ILE A 119 -4.88 -25.60 9.46
CA ILE A 119 -4.66 -24.72 8.31
C ILE A 119 -3.88 -25.42 7.20
N TYR A 120 -4.22 -25.10 5.95
CA TYR A 120 -3.53 -25.61 4.77
C TYR A 120 -2.66 -24.50 4.18
N THR A 121 -1.41 -24.45 4.61
CA THR A 121 -0.43 -23.42 4.23
C THR A 121 0.96 -24.03 4.04
N ILE A 122 1.91 -23.26 3.52
CA ILE A 122 3.32 -23.67 3.40
C ILE A 122 3.94 -23.97 4.78
N ILE A 123 3.50 -23.26 5.83
CA ILE A 123 3.94 -23.45 7.20
C ILE A 123 2.73 -23.94 8.03
N PRO A 124 2.48 -25.26 8.07
CA PRO A 124 1.25 -25.83 8.62
C PRO A 124 1.23 -25.91 10.15
N TYR A 125 2.14 -25.22 10.84
CA TYR A 125 2.26 -25.27 12.30
C TYR A 125 2.16 -23.87 12.89
N PRO A 126 1.18 -23.61 13.77
CA PRO A 126 1.18 -22.39 14.55
C PRO A 126 2.18 -22.49 15.70
N LYS A 127 3.26 -21.72 15.65
CA LYS A 127 4.20 -21.57 16.76
C LYS A 127 4.29 -20.10 17.13
N LYS A 128 4.33 -19.79 18.43
CA LYS A 128 4.36 -18.40 18.93
C LYS A 128 5.47 -17.55 18.31
N TRP A 129 6.63 -18.15 18.02
CA TRP A 129 7.76 -17.44 17.42
C TRP A 129 7.49 -17.03 15.95
N LEU A 130 6.62 -17.74 15.22
CA LEU A 130 6.22 -17.35 13.86
C LEU A 130 5.41 -16.05 13.88
N GLY A 131 4.54 -15.86 14.88
CA GLY A 131 3.82 -14.60 15.05
C GLY A 131 4.75 -13.42 15.26
N TRP A 132 5.90 -13.60 15.92
CA TRP A 132 6.89 -12.53 16.08
C TRP A 132 7.50 -12.12 14.73
N PHE A 133 7.79 -13.09 13.86
CA PHE A 133 8.22 -12.80 12.50
C PHE A 133 7.12 -12.11 11.68
N HIS A 134 5.87 -12.59 11.76
CA HIS A 134 4.73 -11.98 11.09
C HIS A 134 4.56 -10.50 11.50
N TYR A 135 4.54 -10.23 12.81
CA TYR A 135 4.41 -8.86 13.33
C TYR A 135 5.62 -7.99 12.98
N GLY A 136 6.83 -8.54 13.00
CA GLY A 136 8.04 -7.84 12.57
C GLY A 136 7.97 -7.42 11.10
N PHE A 137 7.53 -8.31 10.21
CA PHE A 137 7.34 -8.01 8.80
C PHE A 137 6.23 -6.96 8.58
N ALA A 138 5.10 -7.07 9.28
CA ALA A 138 4.02 -6.10 9.19
C ALA A 138 4.47 -4.71 9.67
N ALA A 139 5.12 -4.63 10.83
CA ALA A 139 5.63 -3.38 11.37
C ALA A 139 6.63 -2.71 10.42
N LEU A 140 7.57 -3.49 9.85
CA LEU A 140 8.55 -2.97 8.90
C LEU A 140 7.91 -2.55 7.58
N LEU A 141 6.94 -3.31 7.07
CA LEU A 141 6.16 -2.95 5.87
C LEU A 141 5.50 -1.57 6.05
N PHE A 142 4.71 -1.39 7.10
CA PHE A 142 4.01 -0.12 7.32
C PHE A 142 4.96 1.03 7.65
N LEU A 143 6.06 0.77 8.37
CA LEU A 143 7.11 1.77 8.59
C LEU A 143 7.69 2.25 7.26
N ILE A 144 8.04 1.33 6.35
CA ILE A 144 8.56 1.71 5.03
C ILE A 144 7.51 2.48 4.23
N MET A 145 6.23 2.08 4.27
CA MET A 145 5.16 2.83 3.61
C MET A 145 5.03 4.27 4.13
N ALA A 146 5.14 4.46 5.44
CA ALA A 146 5.15 5.80 6.03
C ALA A 146 6.36 6.62 5.54
N LEU A 147 7.55 6.02 5.53
CA LEU A 147 8.79 6.68 5.08
C LEU A 147 8.76 7.04 3.61
N LEU A 148 8.24 6.17 2.74
CA LEU A 148 8.01 6.47 1.33
C LEU A 148 7.11 7.70 1.18
N SER A 149 5.99 7.74 1.91
CA SER A 149 5.05 8.86 1.86
C SER A 149 5.67 10.17 2.34
N ILE A 150 6.39 10.16 3.47
CA ILE A 150 6.98 11.37 4.06
C ILE A 150 8.15 11.89 3.20
N ASN A 151 9.06 10.99 2.81
CA ASN A 151 10.38 11.38 2.31
C ASN A 151 10.54 11.23 0.80
N VAL A 152 9.99 10.17 0.20
CA VAL A 152 10.21 9.86 -1.22
C VAL A 152 9.17 10.53 -2.10
N PHE A 153 7.88 10.42 -1.73
CA PHE A 153 6.79 10.93 -2.55
C PHE A 153 6.82 12.45 -2.67
N THR A 154 7.43 13.13 -1.70
CA THR A 154 7.58 14.59 -1.64
C THR A 154 8.77 15.14 -2.45
N ILE A 155 9.67 14.29 -2.97
CA ILE A 155 10.89 14.75 -3.67
C ILE A 155 10.56 15.49 -4.97
N GLY A 156 9.70 14.90 -5.81
CA GLY A 156 9.39 15.44 -7.14
C GLY A 156 8.75 16.84 -7.09
N GLN A 157 8.17 17.21 -5.95
CA GLN A 157 7.42 18.44 -5.75
C GLN A 157 8.26 19.56 -5.10
N LYS A 158 9.49 19.28 -4.62
CA LYS A 158 10.33 20.26 -3.91
C LYS A 158 10.96 21.32 -4.81
N ASN A 159 11.06 21.05 -6.11
CA ASN A 159 11.71 21.93 -7.09
C ASN A 159 10.72 22.51 -8.12
N GLU A 160 9.42 22.49 -7.83
CA GLU A 160 8.41 22.93 -8.80
C GLU A 160 8.22 24.45 -8.75
N THR A 161 8.85 25.13 -9.72
CA THR A 161 8.58 26.52 -10.12
C THR A 161 7.48 26.61 -11.18
N ARG A 162 6.70 25.53 -11.39
CA ARG A 162 5.75 25.39 -12.49
C ARG A 162 4.41 26.05 -12.15
N ASP A 163 3.94 26.91 -13.05
CA ASP A 163 2.61 27.50 -13.00
C ASP A 163 1.65 26.79 -13.97
N PRO A 164 0.38 26.56 -13.57
CA PRO A 164 -0.21 26.87 -12.26
C PRO A 164 0.16 25.84 -11.18
N LYS A 165 0.16 26.25 -9.91
CA LYS A 165 0.33 25.34 -8.77
C LYS A 165 -0.76 24.26 -8.71
N SER A 166 -0.37 23.05 -8.32
CA SER A 166 -1.30 21.95 -8.02
C SER A 166 -2.32 22.37 -6.95
N ILE A 167 -3.61 22.14 -7.23
CA ILE A 167 -4.69 22.38 -6.27
C ILE A 167 -4.67 21.34 -5.13
N LEU A 168 -4.21 20.11 -5.40
CA LEU A 168 -4.20 19.02 -4.42
C LEU A 168 -3.18 19.23 -3.30
N ASN A 169 -2.10 19.99 -3.56
CA ASN A 169 -0.97 20.15 -2.64
C ASN A 169 -0.48 18.80 -2.12
N GLU A 170 -0.04 17.96 -3.06
CA GLU A 170 0.28 16.55 -2.89
C GLU A 170 1.21 16.27 -1.68
N ASN A 171 2.19 17.14 -1.46
CA ASN A 171 3.15 17.02 -0.37
C ASN A 171 2.49 16.98 1.01
N ASN A 172 1.46 17.79 1.23
CA ASN A 172 0.74 17.81 2.49
C ASN A 172 -0.08 16.53 2.66
N ILE A 173 -0.70 16.04 1.59
CA ILE A 173 -1.43 14.77 1.60
C ILE A 173 -0.48 13.61 1.95
N TYR A 174 0.68 13.53 1.30
CA TYR A 174 1.65 12.47 1.56
C TYR A 174 2.16 12.50 3.01
N ARG A 175 2.54 13.69 3.51
CA ARG A 175 2.97 13.82 4.91
C ARG A 175 1.87 13.46 5.90
N PHE A 176 0.65 13.93 5.68
CA PHE A 176 -0.50 13.58 6.52
C PHE A 176 -0.71 12.07 6.56
N CYS A 177 -0.72 11.41 5.39
CA CYS A 177 -0.87 9.95 5.31
C CYS A 177 0.28 9.23 6.02
N GLY A 178 1.53 9.63 5.76
CA GLY A 178 2.70 8.98 6.35
C GLY A 178 2.77 9.13 7.87
N TYR A 179 2.52 10.32 8.42
CA TYR A 179 2.45 10.51 9.87
C TYR A 179 1.25 9.77 10.49
N SER A 180 0.11 9.72 9.82
CA SER A 180 -1.05 8.95 10.28
C SER A 180 -0.72 7.47 10.39
N ILE A 181 -0.03 6.89 9.40
CA ILE A 181 0.44 5.50 9.44
C ILE A 181 1.33 5.27 10.67
N LEU A 182 2.32 6.14 10.93
CA LEU A 182 3.19 6.00 12.11
C LEU A 182 2.40 6.01 13.43
N VAL A 183 1.45 6.95 13.55
CA VAL A 183 0.58 7.04 14.72
C VAL A 183 -0.21 5.74 14.88
N PHE A 184 -0.85 5.23 13.82
CA PHE A 184 -1.65 4.02 13.91
C PHE A 184 -0.82 2.77 14.25
N ILE A 185 0.38 2.60 13.66
CA ILE A 185 1.28 1.49 14.02
C ILE A 185 1.64 1.53 15.51
N ILE A 186 1.98 2.72 16.05
CA ILE A 186 2.32 2.88 17.47
C ILE A 186 1.09 2.63 18.35
N MET A 187 -0.10 3.04 17.90
CA MET A 187 -1.34 2.89 18.64
C MET A 187 -1.83 1.44 18.69
N VAL A 188 -1.47 0.56 17.75
CA VAL A 188 -1.86 -0.86 17.77
C VAL A 188 -1.49 -1.55 19.10
N PRO A 189 -0.20 -1.65 19.49
CA PRO A 189 0.19 -2.30 20.74
C PRO A 189 -0.32 -1.55 21.99
N VAL A 190 -0.48 -0.23 21.91
CA VAL A 190 -1.08 0.58 22.99
C VAL A 190 -2.54 0.19 23.18
N SER A 191 -3.29 0.08 22.09
CA SER A 191 -4.72 -0.27 22.12
C SER A 191 -4.97 -1.68 22.62
N GLU A 192 -4.07 -2.62 22.30
CA GLU A 192 -4.11 -4.00 22.80
C GLU A 192 -3.80 -4.04 24.30
N SER A 193 -2.77 -3.33 24.74
CA SER A 193 -2.34 -3.27 26.15
C SER A 193 -3.40 -2.62 27.04
N LEU A 194 -4.03 -1.55 26.56
CA LEU A 194 -5.07 -0.80 27.28
C LEU A 194 -6.48 -1.30 27.02
N LYS A 195 -6.65 -2.31 26.15
CA LYS A 195 -7.93 -2.93 25.77
C LYS A 195 -9.01 -1.91 25.42
N PHE A 196 -8.70 -0.97 24.52
CA PHE A 196 -9.60 0.13 24.17
C PHE A 196 -11.02 -0.34 23.82
N PHE A 197 -11.13 -1.28 22.88
CA PHE A 197 -12.35 -2.00 22.53
C PHE A 197 -12.00 -3.22 21.66
N THR A 198 -12.92 -4.16 21.49
CA THR A 198 -12.69 -5.46 20.84
C THR A 198 -12.02 -5.39 19.45
N TYR A 199 -12.36 -4.37 18.66
CA TYR A 199 -11.90 -4.22 17.27
C TYR A 199 -10.91 -3.07 17.10
N SER A 200 -10.26 -2.59 18.18
CA SER A 200 -9.37 -1.42 18.10
C SER A 200 -8.20 -1.65 17.16
N THR A 201 -7.59 -2.83 17.22
CA THR A 201 -6.49 -3.22 16.33
C THR A 201 -6.95 -3.23 14.87
N LEU A 202 -8.07 -3.89 14.56
CA LEU A 202 -8.67 -3.87 13.22
C LEU A 202 -8.88 -2.45 12.69
N VAL A 203 -9.45 -1.55 13.50
CA VAL A 203 -9.73 -0.17 13.10
C VAL A 203 -8.42 0.58 12.82
N LEU A 204 -7.42 0.47 13.69
CA LEU A 204 -6.14 1.14 13.52
C LEU A 204 -5.38 0.63 12.28
N GLU A 205 -5.37 -0.68 12.06
CA GLU A 205 -4.78 -1.29 10.86
C GLU A 205 -5.52 -0.86 9.58
N ALA A 206 -6.86 -0.84 9.59
CA ALA A 206 -7.67 -0.37 8.46
C ALA A 206 -7.40 1.11 8.15
N LEU A 207 -7.31 1.97 9.17
CA LEU A 207 -6.98 3.39 9.00
C LEU A 207 -5.56 3.58 8.45
N ALA A 208 -4.58 2.77 8.88
CA ALA A 208 -3.24 2.76 8.30
C ALA A 208 -3.26 2.35 6.82
N LEU A 209 -4.06 1.33 6.46
CA LEU A 209 -4.24 0.88 5.09
C LEU A 209 -4.93 1.92 4.21
N PHE A 210 -5.93 2.65 4.72
CA PHE A 210 -6.56 3.75 4.00
C PHE A 210 -5.58 4.90 3.76
N ALA A 211 -4.81 5.32 4.77
CA ALA A 211 -3.78 6.34 4.61
C ALA A 211 -2.70 5.91 3.59
N PHE A 212 -2.26 4.65 3.66
CA PHE A 212 -1.35 4.05 2.69
C PHE A 212 -1.95 4.11 1.28
N GLY A 213 -3.16 3.59 1.08
CA GLY A 213 -3.78 3.50 -0.23
C GLY A 213 -4.03 4.88 -0.85
N ILE A 214 -4.48 5.86 -0.05
CA ILE A 214 -4.66 7.25 -0.50
C ILE A 214 -3.33 7.83 -1.00
N ALA A 215 -2.24 7.69 -0.24
CA ALA A 215 -0.93 8.19 -0.66
C ALA A 215 -0.49 7.59 -2.01
N TRP A 216 -0.69 6.28 -2.20
CA TRP A 216 -0.34 5.58 -3.44
C TRP A 216 -1.24 5.97 -4.61
N LEU A 217 -2.55 6.15 -4.41
CA LEU A 217 -3.46 6.62 -5.45
C LEU A 217 -3.13 8.03 -5.92
N ILE A 218 -2.81 8.95 -4.99
CA ILE A 218 -2.39 10.31 -5.35
C ILE A 218 -1.05 10.30 -6.08
N LYS A 219 -0.10 9.44 -5.67
CA LYS A 219 1.19 9.23 -6.36
C LYS A 219 1.03 8.55 -7.73
N GLY A 220 -0.01 7.74 -7.88
CA GLY A 220 -0.43 7.11 -9.13
C GLY A 220 -1.32 8.01 -10.01
N ARG A 221 -1.60 9.25 -9.61
CA ARG A 221 -2.43 10.19 -10.37
C ARG A 221 -3.87 9.70 -10.60
N ALA A 222 -4.46 9.01 -9.62
CA ALA A 222 -5.78 8.37 -9.75
C ALA A 222 -6.96 9.33 -9.95
N LEU A 223 -6.79 10.64 -9.76
CA LEU A 223 -7.85 11.63 -10.01
C LEU A 223 -7.86 12.17 -11.46
N GLY A 224 -7.00 11.60 -12.33
CA GLY A 224 -6.86 11.96 -13.73
C GLY A 224 -5.71 12.94 -14.00
N ASP A 225 -4.95 12.66 -15.07
CA ASP A 225 -3.72 13.39 -15.41
C ASP A 225 -3.65 13.93 -16.84
N LYS A 226 -4.79 13.94 -17.55
CA LYS A 226 -4.95 14.50 -18.91
C LYS A 226 -5.55 15.90 -18.87
N GLY A 227 -5.10 16.73 -19.82
CA GLY A 227 -5.74 18.00 -20.15
C GLY A 227 -5.88 18.94 -18.95
N MET A 228 -7.03 19.61 -18.84
CA MET A 228 -7.25 20.60 -17.78
C MET A 228 -7.26 19.99 -16.37
N ILE A 229 -7.74 18.76 -16.23
CA ILE A 229 -7.79 18.05 -14.95
C ILE A 229 -6.37 17.75 -14.47
N GLY A 230 -5.55 17.12 -15.33
CA GLY A 230 -4.14 16.85 -15.00
C GLY A 230 -3.35 18.10 -14.69
N LYS A 231 -3.55 19.17 -15.47
CA LYS A 231 -2.84 20.44 -15.27
C LYS A 231 -3.19 21.09 -13.94
N LYS A 232 -4.46 21.06 -13.52
CA LYS A 232 -4.92 21.66 -12.27
C LYS A 232 -4.60 20.81 -11.04
N LEU A 233 -4.82 19.49 -11.13
CA LEU A 233 -4.65 18.60 -9.98
C LEU A 233 -3.19 18.25 -9.73
N TYR A 234 -2.44 17.97 -10.79
CA TYR A 234 -1.10 17.37 -10.69
C TYR A 234 -0.02 18.13 -11.47
N GLN A 235 -0.37 19.26 -12.10
CA GLN A 235 0.52 20.03 -12.99
C GLN A 235 1.02 19.22 -14.20
N GLU A 236 0.21 18.25 -14.63
CA GLU A 236 0.50 17.32 -15.71
C GLU A 236 -0.13 17.81 -17.02
N ASN A 237 0.66 17.84 -18.11
CA ASN A 237 0.19 18.21 -19.44
C ASN A 237 0.19 16.99 -20.38
N ASN A 238 -0.40 15.87 -19.93
CA ASN A 238 -0.38 14.63 -20.71
C ASN A 238 -1.41 14.67 -21.85
N PRO A 239 -1.05 14.19 -23.06
CA PRO A 239 -1.97 14.12 -24.20
C PRO A 239 -3.02 13.01 -24.03
N VAL A 240 -2.75 12.00 -23.22
CA VAL A 240 -3.62 10.84 -22.96
C VAL A 240 -3.76 10.64 -21.45
N ASN A 241 -4.94 10.22 -21.00
CA ASN A 241 -5.20 9.95 -19.59
C ASN A 241 -4.66 8.57 -19.30
N THR A 242 -3.72 8.47 -18.36
CA THR A 242 -3.09 7.19 -18.00
C THR A 242 -4.08 6.18 -17.41
N GLU A 243 -5.27 6.62 -17.01
CA GLU A 243 -6.34 5.76 -16.50
C GLU A 243 -7.25 5.20 -17.59
N LYS A 244 -7.38 5.87 -18.74
CA LYS A 244 -8.36 5.53 -19.79
C LYS A 244 -7.80 4.76 -20.99
N VAL A 245 -6.51 4.43 -21.02
CA VAL A 245 -5.87 3.75 -22.18
C VAL A 245 -6.36 2.30 -22.39
N PHE A 246 -7.44 1.86 -21.73
CA PHE A 246 -8.04 0.53 -21.89
C PHE A 246 -9.48 0.57 -22.42
N GLU A 247 -10.00 1.73 -22.83
CA GLU A 247 -11.31 1.83 -23.49
C GLU A 247 -11.22 1.79 -25.03
N GLU A 248 -10.04 1.50 -25.62
CA GLU A 248 -9.83 1.36 -27.07
C GLU A 248 -9.35 -0.04 -27.46
#